data_AF-A0A0P7WMC7-F1
#
_entry.id   AF-A0A0P7WMC7-F1
#
_cell.length_a   1.000
_cell.length_b   1.000
_cell.length_c   1.000
_cell.angle_alpha   90.00
_cell.angle_beta   90.00
_cell.angle_gamma   90.00
#
_symmetry.space_group_name_H-M   'P 1'
#
loop_
_entity.id
_entity.type
_entity.pdbx_description
1 polymer ?
#
loop_
_entity_poly.entity_id
_entity_poly.type
_entity_poly.pdbx_seq_one_letter_code
_entity_poly.pdbx_strand_id
1 'polypeptide(L)'
;MLISKYRTWVFDCDGVILDSNRVKTDAFFSAAKGYGDLAASALVKYHVQHGGISRYAKFEYFLRHIIGRNEIDSDELERLLRAYAENVIQGLLDCDIAEGLFELKRRTEDSRWLVVSGGDQAELRKVFEARDLSSLFDGGIFGSPANKDQILKRELQSGRLAQPAVFLGDSRYDYEAANRAGLDFIYLSDWSESTFSFDGATRHAGAIRDLVDGCSAV
;
A
#
# COMPACT_ATOMS: atom_id res chain seq x y z
N MET A 1 -22.03 -7.93 5.94
CA MET A 1 -20.84 -8.13 6.78
C MET A 1 -20.89 -7.09 7.90
N LEU A 2 -20.87 -7.49 9.17
CA LEU A 2 -20.83 -6.54 10.28
C LEU A 2 -19.42 -5.97 10.41
N ILE A 3 -19.20 -4.75 9.93
CA ILE A 3 -17.92 -4.02 10.05
C ILE A 3 -17.45 -3.90 11.51
N SER A 4 -18.40 -3.85 12.45
CA SER A 4 -18.17 -3.79 13.89
C SER A 4 -17.57 -5.05 14.50
N LYS A 5 -17.53 -6.18 13.78
CA LYS A 5 -16.95 -7.42 14.33
C LYS A 5 -15.44 -7.31 14.53
N TYR A 6 -14.76 -6.46 13.75
CA TYR A 6 -13.30 -6.40 13.73
C TYR A 6 -12.74 -5.53 14.85
N ARG A 7 -11.78 -6.07 15.59
CA ARG A 7 -11.00 -5.31 16.58
C ARG A 7 -9.90 -4.50 15.94
N THR A 8 -9.48 -4.87 14.73
CA THR A 8 -8.40 -4.20 14.03
C THR A 8 -8.65 -4.16 12.52
N TRP A 9 -8.44 -2.97 11.94
CA TRP A 9 -8.43 -2.72 10.51
C TRP A 9 -7.01 -2.40 10.07
N VAL A 10 -6.53 -3.12 9.07
CA VAL A 10 -5.25 -2.89 8.43
C VAL A 10 -5.51 -2.35 7.03
N PHE A 11 -4.81 -1.29 6.66
CA PHE A 11 -4.96 -0.65 5.37
C PHE A 11 -3.62 -0.71 4.64
N ASP A 12 -3.62 -1.09 3.36
CA ASP A 12 -2.59 -0.56 2.48
C ASP A 12 -2.79 0.96 2.29
N CYS A 13 -1.76 1.65 1.80
CA CYS A 13 -1.84 3.06 1.50
C CYS A 13 -2.27 3.31 0.05
N ASP A 14 -1.59 2.69 -0.91
CA ASP A 14 -1.66 3.07 -2.32
C ASP A 14 -2.82 2.33 -2.99
N GLY A 15 -3.68 3.05 -3.69
CA GLY A 15 -4.89 2.46 -4.26
C GLY A 15 -5.95 2.08 -3.19
N VAL A 16 -5.72 2.46 -1.92
CA VAL A 16 -6.64 2.19 -0.80
C VAL A 16 -6.97 3.45 -0.02
N ILE A 17 -5.98 4.11 0.58
CA ILE A 17 -6.15 5.37 1.33
C ILE A 17 -5.95 6.56 0.38
N LEU A 18 -4.95 6.47 -0.49
CA LEU A 18 -4.55 7.49 -1.44
C LEU A 18 -4.66 6.95 -2.87
N ASP A 19 -5.20 7.75 -3.79
CA ASP A 19 -5.19 7.44 -5.23
C ASP A 19 -3.80 7.70 -5.84
N SER A 20 -2.83 6.88 -5.44
CA SER A 20 -1.41 7.12 -5.70
C SER A 20 -0.78 6.11 -6.65
N ASN A 21 -1.50 5.08 -7.11
CA ASN A 21 -0.90 4.04 -7.95
C ASN A 21 -0.32 4.61 -9.25
N ARG A 22 -1.09 5.45 -9.98
CA ARG A 22 -0.59 6.11 -11.20
C ARG A 22 0.59 7.04 -10.91
N VAL A 23 0.52 7.82 -9.82
CA VAL A 23 1.62 8.71 -9.37
C VAL A 23 2.92 7.91 -9.22
N LYS A 24 2.84 6.73 -8.59
CA LYS A 24 4.01 5.85 -8.39
C LYS A 24 4.49 5.23 -9.69
N THR A 25 3.57 4.74 -10.52
CA THR A 25 3.88 4.21 -11.84
C THR A 25 4.67 5.22 -12.68
N ASP A 26 4.23 6.47 -12.72
CA ASP A 26 4.89 7.54 -13.47
C ASP A 26 6.25 7.93 -12.86
N ALA A 27 6.37 7.92 -11.53
CA ALA A 27 7.63 8.16 -10.83
C ALA A 27 8.66 7.05 -11.10
N PHE A 28 8.26 5.77 -11.18
CA PHE A 28 9.16 4.66 -11.56
C PHE A 28 9.64 4.81 -12.99
N PHE A 29 8.76 5.14 -13.93
CA PHE A 29 9.14 5.39 -15.31
C PHE A 29 10.17 6.53 -15.40
N SER A 30 9.87 7.66 -14.75
CA SER A 30 10.71 8.85 -14.77
C SER A 30 12.09 8.60 -14.17
N ALA A 31 12.17 7.89 -13.04
CA ALA A 31 13.43 7.53 -12.40
C ALA A 31 14.30 6.63 -13.30
N ALA A 32 13.70 5.68 -14.02
CA ALA A 32 14.42 4.77 -14.90
C ALA A 32 14.68 5.31 -16.31
N LYS A 33 14.14 6.48 -16.67
CA LYS A 33 14.21 7.03 -18.03
C LYS A 33 15.64 7.20 -18.55
N GLY A 34 16.60 7.48 -17.68
CA GLY A 34 18.02 7.58 -18.03
C GLY A 34 18.64 6.28 -18.58
N TYR A 35 17.97 5.13 -18.37
CA TYR A 35 18.37 3.82 -18.89
C TYR A 35 17.69 3.46 -20.21
N GLY A 36 16.88 4.37 -20.76
CA GLY A 36 16.12 4.20 -21.99
C GLY A 36 14.68 3.72 -21.77
N ASP A 37 13.80 4.12 -22.70
CA ASP A 37 12.35 3.93 -22.58
C ASP A 37 11.94 2.46 -22.46
N LEU A 38 12.65 1.54 -23.13
CA LEU A 38 12.38 0.11 -23.03
C LEU A 38 12.63 -0.43 -21.61
N ALA A 39 13.74 -0.02 -20.98
CA ALA A 39 14.07 -0.43 -19.62
C ALA A 39 13.08 0.19 -18.61
N ALA A 40 12.78 1.48 -18.76
CA ALA A 40 11.79 2.16 -17.92
C ALA A 40 10.40 1.51 -18.03
N SER A 41 9.97 1.17 -19.24
CA SER A 41 8.69 0.46 -19.46
C SER A 41 8.70 -0.94 -18.85
N ALA A 42 9.84 -1.66 -18.91
CA ALA A 42 9.97 -2.95 -18.26
C ALA A 42 9.89 -2.84 -16.72
N LEU A 43 10.44 -1.78 -16.13
CA LEU A 43 10.30 -1.51 -14.71
C LEU A 43 8.85 -1.20 -14.33
N VAL A 44 8.14 -0.39 -15.11
CA VAL A 44 6.71 -0.12 -14.90
C VAL A 44 5.90 -1.41 -14.93
N LYS A 45 6.14 -2.26 -15.93
CA LYS A 45 5.46 -3.57 -16.02
C LYS A 45 5.72 -4.41 -14.76
N TYR A 46 6.97 -4.46 -14.30
CA TYR A 46 7.33 -5.16 -13.07
C TYR A 46 6.65 -4.53 -11.83
N HIS A 47 6.62 -3.20 -11.75
CA HIS A 47 5.99 -2.45 -10.67
C HIS A 47 4.51 -2.79 -10.51
N VAL A 48 3.75 -2.76 -11.61
CA VAL A 48 2.30 -3.04 -11.63
C VAL A 48 2.03 -4.50 -11.27
N GLN A 49 2.81 -5.44 -11.82
CA GLN A 49 2.68 -6.87 -11.51
C GLN A 49 3.02 -7.21 -10.06
N HIS A 50 3.81 -6.38 -9.40
CA HIS A 50 4.25 -6.55 -8.02
C HIS A 50 3.82 -5.32 -7.18
N GLY A 51 2.53 -4.98 -7.24
CA GLY A 51 1.93 -4.01 -6.31
C GLY A 51 2.25 -4.37 -4.85
N GLY A 52 2.38 -3.35 -4.00
CA GLY A 52 2.65 -3.53 -2.56
C GLY A 52 4.10 -3.88 -2.15
N ILE A 53 5.01 -4.25 -3.06
CA ILE A 53 6.43 -4.45 -2.70
C ILE A 53 7.20 -3.12 -2.66
N SER A 54 8.30 -3.08 -1.89
CA SER A 54 9.09 -1.87 -1.69
C SER A 54 9.77 -1.35 -2.95
N ARG A 55 9.95 -0.02 -3.04
CA ARG A 55 10.71 0.62 -4.13
C ARG A 55 12.17 0.11 -4.20
N TYR A 56 12.76 -0.20 -3.05
CA TYR A 56 14.10 -0.77 -2.94
C TYR A 56 14.18 -2.11 -3.67
N ALA A 57 13.28 -3.04 -3.37
CA ALA A 57 13.22 -4.33 -4.05
C ALA A 57 12.95 -4.18 -5.56
N LYS A 58 12.12 -3.20 -5.97
CA LYS A 58 11.84 -2.91 -7.38
C LYS A 58 13.09 -2.40 -8.12
N PHE A 59 13.86 -1.48 -7.54
CA PHE A 59 15.08 -0.97 -8.18
C PHE A 59 16.24 -1.97 -8.13
N GLU A 60 16.36 -2.78 -7.09
CA GLU A 60 17.31 -3.89 -7.08
C GLU A 60 17.00 -4.90 -8.19
N TYR A 61 15.72 -5.25 -8.37
CA TYR A 61 15.27 -6.10 -9.48
C TYR A 61 15.57 -5.45 -10.83
N PHE A 62 15.29 -4.16 -10.98
CA PHE A 62 15.57 -3.40 -12.19
C PHE A 62 17.04 -3.47 -12.59
N LEU A 63 17.94 -3.11 -11.68
CA LEU A 63 19.37 -3.10 -11.95
C LEU A 63 19.89 -4.52 -12.27
N ARG A 64 19.47 -5.52 -11.49
CA ARG A 64 19.96 -6.89 -11.66
C ARG A 64 19.41 -7.58 -12.90
N HIS A 65 18.10 -7.50 -13.12
CA HIS A 65 17.41 -8.35 -14.10
C HIS A 65 16.99 -7.64 -15.37
N ILE A 66 16.75 -6.32 -15.33
CA ILE A 66 16.38 -5.54 -16.52
C ILE A 66 17.63 -4.94 -17.16
N ILE A 67 18.52 -4.35 -16.36
CA ILE A 67 19.78 -3.77 -16.85
C ILE A 67 20.90 -4.82 -16.96
N GLY A 68 20.84 -5.90 -16.17
CA GLY A 68 21.84 -6.97 -16.21
C GLY A 68 23.10 -6.68 -15.41
N ARG A 69 23.00 -5.88 -14.33
CA ARG A 69 24.11 -5.65 -13.40
C ARG A 69 24.42 -6.93 -12.61
N ASN A 70 25.68 -7.35 -12.59
CA ASN A 70 26.13 -8.49 -11.78
C ASN A 70 26.11 -8.17 -10.27
N GLU A 71 26.46 -6.94 -9.91
CA GLU A 71 26.43 -6.41 -8.55
C GLU A 71 25.69 -5.08 -8.55
N ILE A 72 25.00 -4.77 -7.44
CA ILE A 72 24.23 -3.54 -7.30
C ILE A 72 25.14 -2.48 -6.68
N ASP A 73 25.52 -1.49 -7.49
CA ASP A 73 26.21 -0.29 -7.02
C ASP A 73 25.25 0.53 -6.13
N SER A 74 25.69 0.81 -4.90
CA SER A 74 24.91 1.57 -3.92
C SER A 74 24.60 2.98 -4.40
N ASP A 75 25.53 3.63 -5.10
CA ASP A 75 25.34 4.99 -5.60
C ASP A 75 24.35 5.01 -6.76
N GLU A 76 24.36 3.98 -7.61
CA GLU A 76 23.39 3.80 -8.69
C GLU A 76 21.96 3.58 -8.14
N LEU A 77 21.83 2.70 -7.15
CA LEU A 77 20.56 2.47 -6.46
C LEU A 77 20.06 3.72 -5.74
N GLU A 78 20.93 4.43 -5.02
CA GLU A 78 20.57 5.68 -4.35
C GLU A 78 20.08 6.76 -5.33
N ARG A 79 20.73 6.89 -6.50
CA ARG A 79 20.27 7.85 -7.53
C ARG A 79 18.85 7.54 -8.00
N LEU A 80 18.54 6.27 -8.28
CA LEU A 80 17.19 5.84 -8.67
C LEU A 80 16.16 6.13 -7.57
N LEU A 81 16.51 5.82 -6.31
CA LEU A 81 15.66 6.06 -5.15
C LEU A 81 15.37 7.55 -4.93
N ARG A 82 16.38 8.40 -5.04
CA ARG A 82 16.23 9.87 -4.92
C ARG A 82 15.36 10.41 -6.05
N ALA A 83 15.65 10.05 -7.29
CA ALA A 83 14.85 10.47 -8.45
C ALA A 83 13.38 10.05 -8.31
N TYR A 84 13.11 8.85 -7.80
CA TYR A 84 11.75 8.41 -7.51
C TYR A 84 11.09 9.24 -6.40
N ALA A 85 11.79 9.45 -5.27
CA ALA A 85 11.25 10.19 -4.13
C ALA A 85 10.89 11.65 -4.49
N GLU A 86 11.74 12.30 -5.30
CA GLU A 86 11.50 13.66 -5.80
C GLU A 86 10.23 13.76 -6.66
N ASN A 87 9.96 12.74 -7.48
CA ASN A 87 8.80 12.72 -8.36
C ASN A 87 7.51 12.27 -7.66
N VAL A 88 7.60 11.47 -6.59
CA VAL A 88 6.42 10.88 -5.95
C VAL A 88 5.80 11.80 -4.88
N ILE A 89 6.63 12.56 -4.14
CA ILE A 89 6.18 13.20 -2.89
C ILE A 89 5.05 14.21 -3.12
N GLN A 90 5.18 15.05 -4.16
CA GLN A 90 4.15 16.05 -4.47
C GLN A 90 2.86 15.37 -4.91
N GLY A 91 2.95 14.34 -5.75
CA GLY A 91 1.78 13.57 -6.15
C GLY A 91 1.08 12.87 -4.98
N LEU A 92 1.82 12.42 -3.94
CA LEU A 92 1.22 11.86 -2.72
C LEU A 92 0.53 12.91 -1.85
N LEU A 93 0.97 14.17 -1.90
CA LEU A 93 0.33 15.28 -1.18
C LEU A 93 -0.95 15.73 -1.88
N ASP A 94 -0.97 15.67 -3.22
CA ASP A 94 -2.04 16.25 -4.04
C ASP A 94 -3.09 15.23 -4.50
N CYS A 95 -2.79 13.93 -4.54
CA CYS A 95 -3.74 12.90 -5.00
C CYS A 95 -4.95 12.77 -4.08
N ASP A 96 -6.05 12.20 -4.55
CA ASP A 96 -7.27 12.09 -3.76
C ASP A 96 -7.11 11.18 -2.53
N ILE A 97 -7.81 11.53 -1.44
CA ILE A 97 -8.03 10.65 -0.29
C ILE A 97 -9.32 9.86 -0.52
N ALA A 98 -9.32 8.59 -0.14
CA ALA A 98 -10.46 7.70 -0.28
C ALA A 98 -11.73 8.30 0.34
N GLU A 99 -12.75 8.44 -0.50
CA GLU A 99 -14.07 8.88 -0.08
C GLU A 99 -14.64 7.89 0.97
N GLY A 100 -15.22 8.44 2.04
CA GLY A 100 -15.77 7.63 3.13
C GLY A 100 -14.76 7.21 4.21
N LEU A 101 -13.45 7.48 4.07
CA LEU A 101 -12.42 7.10 5.05
C LEU A 101 -12.76 7.57 6.48
N PHE A 102 -13.08 8.85 6.64
CA PHE A 102 -13.42 9.44 7.94
C PHE A 102 -14.73 8.88 8.52
N GLU A 103 -15.72 8.59 7.67
CA GLU A 103 -16.98 8.00 8.10
C GLU A 103 -16.79 6.54 8.52
N LEU A 104 -15.99 5.76 7.78
CA LEU A 104 -15.63 4.41 8.18
C LEU A 104 -14.91 4.42 9.52
N LYS A 105 -14.01 5.38 9.79
CA LYS A 105 -13.35 5.51 11.10
C LYS A 105 -14.36 5.79 12.21
N ARG A 106 -15.33 6.70 12.00
CA ARG A 106 -16.40 6.94 12.98
C ARG A 106 -17.22 5.69 13.28
N ARG A 107 -17.58 4.90 12.27
CA ARG A 107 -18.35 3.64 12.45
C ARG A 107 -17.55 2.50 13.06
N THR A 108 -16.23 2.67 13.17
CA THR A 108 -15.30 1.68 13.72
C THR A 108 -14.42 2.33 14.80
N GLU A 109 -14.99 3.26 15.57
CA GLU A 109 -14.24 4.02 16.58
C GLU A 109 -13.62 3.12 17.66
N ASP A 110 -14.30 2.02 18.00
CA ASP A 110 -13.83 0.99 18.94
C ASP A 110 -12.74 0.07 18.35
N SER A 111 -12.50 0.16 17.04
CA SER A 111 -11.49 -0.63 16.34
C SER A 111 -10.19 0.16 16.18
N ARG A 112 -9.06 -0.55 16.36
CA ARG A 112 -7.73 -0.01 16.04
C ARG A 112 -7.49 0.01 14.53
N TRP A 113 -6.89 1.08 14.02
CA TRP A 113 -6.53 1.20 12.61
C TRP A 113 -5.01 1.25 12.42
N LEU A 114 -4.48 0.44 11.51
CA LEU A 114 -3.06 0.38 11.16
C LEU A 114 -2.88 0.61 9.66
N VAL A 115 -1.78 1.26 9.28
CA VAL A 115 -1.28 1.22 7.89
C VAL A 115 -0.16 0.21 7.80
N VAL A 116 -0.22 -0.67 6.80
CA VAL A 116 0.84 -1.61 6.44
C VAL A 116 1.07 -1.53 4.94
N SER A 117 2.09 -0.75 4.55
CA SER A 117 2.36 -0.42 3.15
C SER A 117 3.74 -0.88 2.68
N GLY A 118 3.91 -1.02 1.36
CA GLY A 118 5.22 -1.17 0.73
C GLY A 118 6.03 0.15 0.65
N GLY A 119 5.37 1.31 0.86
CA GLY A 119 6.00 2.63 0.86
C GLY A 119 7.06 2.80 1.95
N ASP A 120 7.89 3.84 1.83
CA ASP A 120 8.87 4.16 2.88
C ASP A 120 8.14 4.67 4.13
N GLN A 121 8.44 4.10 5.30
CA GLN A 121 7.70 4.43 6.52
C GLN A 121 7.86 5.91 6.93
N ALA A 122 9.04 6.48 6.77
CA ALA A 122 9.29 7.87 7.17
C ALA A 122 8.59 8.84 6.21
N GLU A 123 8.62 8.55 4.89
CA GLU A 123 7.86 9.29 3.89
C GLU A 123 6.35 9.23 4.14
N LEU A 124 5.80 8.02 4.35
CA LEU A 124 4.37 7.83 4.63
C LEU A 124 3.91 8.64 5.84
N ARG A 125 4.68 8.64 6.93
CA ARG A 125 4.35 9.41 8.14
C ARG A 125 4.33 10.92 7.87
N LYS A 126 5.29 11.43 7.08
CA LYS A 126 5.31 12.85 6.70
C LYS A 126 4.11 13.22 5.83
N VAL A 127 3.75 12.38 4.86
CA VAL A 127 2.57 12.59 4.02
C VAL A 127 1.30 12.57 4.86
N PHE A 128 1.14 11.59 5.77
CA PHE A 128 -0.05 11.48 6.59
C PHE A 128 -0.19 12.62 7.60
N GLU A 129 0.94 13.14 8.11
CA GLU A 129 0.95 14.32 8.96
C GLU A 129 0.56 15.57 8.17
N ALA A 130 1.15 15.79 6.98
CA ALA A 130 0.82 16.93 6.14
C ALA A 130 -0.62 16.93 5.61
N ARG A 131 -1.28 15.77 5.61
CA ARG A 131 -2.64 15.57 5.11
C ARG A 131 -3.68 15.33 6.22
N ASP A 132 -3.30 15.54 7.49
CA ASP A 132 -4.17 15.35 8.66
C ASP A 132 -4.78 13.93 8.79
N LEU A 133 -4.07 12.90 8.29
CA LEU A 133 -4.51 11.50 8.33
C LEU A 133 -3.92 10.73 9.51
N SER A 134 -2.81 11.18 10.09
CA SER A 134 -2.05 10.44 11.12
C SER A 134 -2.90 10.01 12.31
N SER A 135 -3.86 10.84 12.74
CA SER A 135 -4.72 10.58 13.90
C SER A 135 -5.74 9.46 13.67
N LEU A 136 -6.05 9.12 12.42
CA LEU A 136 -6.97 8.02 12.09
C LEU A 136 -6.37 6.65 12.41
N PHE A 137 -5.04 6.52 12.35
CA PHE A 137 -4.31 5.26 12.44
C PHE A 137 -3.63 5.14 13.81
N ASP A 138 -4.44 5.00 14.85
CA ASP A 138 -4.05 4.85 16.26
C ASP A 138 -3.23 3.58 16.55
N GLY A 139 -3.39 2.56 15.69
CA GLY A 139 -2.54 1.37 15.64
C GLY A 139 -1.21 1.57 14.90
N GLY A 140 -0.94 2.76 14.36
CA GLY A 140 0.35 3.12 13.79
C GLY A 140 0.46 2.96 12.27
N ILE A 141 1.46 3.66 11.72
CA ILE A 141 1.76 3.72 10.29
C ILE A 141 3.11 3.03 10.05
N PHE A 142 3.06 1.93 9.30
CA PHE A 142 4.20 1.05 9.04
C PHE A 142 4.46 0.87 7.54
N GLY A 143 5.73 0.81 7.20
CA GLY A 143 6.19 0.54 5.85
C GLY A 143 7.63 0.04 5.80
N SER A 144 8.24 0.15 4.63
CA SER A 144 9.65 -0.20 4.38
C SER A 144 10.58 0.53 5.37
N PRO A 145 11.71 -0.10 5.78
CA PRO A 145 12.34 -1.28 5.17
C PRO A 145 11.74 -2.64 5.54
N ALA A 146 10.87 -2.70 6.56
CA ALA A 146 10.17 -3.96 6.87
C ALA A 146 9.13 -4.26 5.79
N ASN A 147 9.04 -5.52 5.36
CA ASN A 147 7.98 -5.94 4.44
C ASN A 147 6.67 -6.21 5.19
N LYS A 148 5.56 -6.38 4.44
CA LYS A 148 4.22 -6.56 5.03
C LYS A 148 4.15 -7.77 5.95
N ASP A 149 4.78 -8.88 5.56
CA ASP A 149 4.82 -10.11 6.38
C ASP A 149 5.51 -9.89 7.73
N GLN A 150 6.64 -9.18 7.73
CA GLN A 150 7.37 -8.83 8.95
C GLN A 150 6.56 -7.90 9.84
N ILE A 151 5.92 -6.87 9.25
CA ILE A 151 5.09 -5.92 9.99
C ILE A 151 3.90 -6.63 10.62
N LEU A 152 3.11 -7.37 9.83
CA LEU A 152 1.93 -8.09 10.32
C LEU A 152 2.28 -9.07 11.44
N LYS A 153 3.35 -9.85 11.26
CA LYS A 153 3.84 -10.78 12.30
C LYS A 153 4.22 -10.05 13.58
N ARG A 154 4.97 -8.94 13.49
CA ARG A 154 5.40 -8.14 14.65
C ARG A 154 4.20 -7.52 15.37
N GLU A 155 3.24 -6.96 14.64
CA GLU A 155 2.07 -6.30 15.25
C GLU A 155 1.09 -7.31 15.86
N LEU A 156 0.96 -8.52 15.29
CA LEU A 156 0.25 -9.63 15.92
C LEU A 156 0.92 -10.03 17.24
N GLN A 157 2.23 -10.23 17.24
CA GLN A 157 2.98 -10.66 18.44
C GLN A 157 2.97 -9.62 19.56
N SER A 158 2.98 -8.33 19.22
CA SER A 158 2.90 -7.25 20.21
C SER A 158 1.48 -6.99 20.74
N GLY A 159 0.46 -7.64 20.16
CA GLY A 159 -0.95 -7.38 20.48
C GLY A 159 -1.49 -6.06 19.92
N ARG A 160 -0.70 -5.35 19.09
CA ARG A 160 -1.14 -4.13 18.41
C ARG A 160 -2.17 -4.43 17.32
N LEU A 161 -2.01 -5.56 16.63
CA LEU A 161 -2.99 -6.11 15.72
C LEU A 161 -3.78 -7.19 16.47
N ALA A 162 -5.04 -6.89 16.83
CA ALA A 162 -5.90 -7.79 17.59
C ALA A 162 -6.95 -8.43 16.69
N GLN A 163 -7.13 -9.75 16.79
CA GLN A 163 -8.14 -10.49 16.04
C GLN A 163 -9.54 -10.44 16.71
N PRO A 164 -10.63 -10.59 15.94
CA PRO A 164 -10.66 -10.69 14.47
C PRO A 164 -10.24 -9.38 13.80
N ALA A 165 -9.54 -9.48 12.69
CA ALA A 165 -8.98 -8.34 11.97
C ALA A 165 -9.14 -8.50 10.46
N VAL A 166 -9.14 -7.36 9.77
CA VAL A 166 -9.34 -7.27 8.31
C VAL A 166 -8.27 -6.42 7.66
N PHE A 167 -7.83 -6.81 6.47
CA PHE A 167 -6.89 -6.07 5.63
C PHE A 167 -7.62 -5.53 4.39
N LEU A 168 -7.54 -4.22 4.15
CA LEU A 168 -8.02 -3.55 2.93
C LEU A 168 -6.83 -3.32 2.00
N GLY A 169 -6.89 -3.91 0.81
CA GLY A 169 -5.80 -3.90 -0.17
C GLY A 169 -6.31 -3.94 -1.60
N ASP A 170 -5.46 -3.53 -2.52
CA ASP A 170 -5.73 -3.49 -3.95
C ASP A 170 -4.78 -4.40 -4.76
N SER A 171 -3.73 -4.95 -4.12
CA SER A 171 -2.69 -5.71 -4.79
C SER A 171 -2.67 -7.18 -4.39
N ARG A 172 -2.09 -8.01 -5.27
CA ARG A 172 -1.85 -9.43 -4.98
C ARG A 172 -1.07 -9.63 -3.68
N TYR A 173 -0.04 -8.81 -3.43
CA TYR A 173 0.80 -8.98 -2.26
C TYR A 173 0.03 -8.71 -0.96
N ASP A 174 -0.90 -7.76 -0.96
CA ASP A 174 -1.77 -7.50 0.20
C ASP A 174 -2.62 -8.70 0.54
N TYR A 175 -3.28 -9.26 -0.48
CA TYR A 175 -4.11 -10.44 -0.33
C TYR A 175 -3.31 -11.62 0.22
N GLU A 176 -2.14 -11.89 -0.35
CA GLU A 176 -1.28 -12.98 0.11
C GLU A 176 -0.73 -12.73 1.54
N ALA A 177 -0.35 -11.50 1.87
CA ALA A 177 0.14 -11.14 3.19
C ALA A 177 -0.95 -11.24 4.26
N ALA A 178 -2.17 -10.78 3.94
CA ALA A 178 -3.34 -10.91 4.80
C ALA A 178 -3.66 -12.38 5.08
N ASN A 179 -3.68 -13.23 4.04
CA ASN A 179 -3.92 -14.66 4.18
C ASN A 179 -2.87 -15.36 5.05
N ARG A 180 -1.57 -15.07 4.84
CA ARG A 180 -0.48 -15.62 5.66
C ARG A 180 -0.58 -15.18 7.12
N ALA A 181 -1.10 -13.98 7.38
CA ALA A 181 -1.35 -13.47 8.72
C ALA A 181 -2.70 -13.91 9.33
N GLY A 182 -3.50 -14.68 8.60
CA GLY A 182 -4.82 -15.14 9.05
C GLY A 182 -5.83 -14.00 9.23
N LEU A 183 -5.80 -13.00 8.35
CA LEU A 183 -6.71 -11.86 8.34
C LEU A 183 -7.79 -12.06 7.27
N ASP A 184 -9.00 -11.57 7.55
CA ASP A 184 -9.99 -11.39 6.49
C ASP A 184 -9.46 -10.34 5.48
N PHE A 185 -9.82 -10.45 4.21
CA PHE A 185 -9.35 -9.53 3.16
C PHE A 185 -10.51 -8.87 2.42
N ILE A 186 -10.46 -7.55 2.29
CA ILE A 186 -11.38 -6.77 1.46
C ILE A 186 -10.56 -6.23 0.29
N TYR A 187 -10.92 -6.67 -0.91
CA TYR A 187 -10.36 -6.15 -2.14
C TYR A 187 -11.06 -4.84 -2.53
N LEU A 188 -10.27 -3.79 -2.78
CA LEU A 188 -10.73 -2.52 -3.35
C LEU A 188 -10.28 -2.41 -4.81
N SER A 189 -11.22 -2.21 -5.73
CA SER A 189 -10.94 -2.29 -7.17
C SER A 189 -10.79 -0.95 -7.89
N ASP A 190 -11.36 0.14 -7.39
CA ASP A 190 -11.50 1.39 -8.16
C ASP A 190 -10.16 2.00 -8.56
N TRP A 191 -9.14 1.88 -7.70
CA TRP A 191 -7.79 2.40 -7.93
C TRP A 191 -6.75 1.32 -8.19
N SER A 192 -7.15 0.04 -8.27
CA SER A 192 -6.21 -1.06 -8.46
C SER A 192 -5.67 -1.10 -9.89
N GLU A 193 -4.36 -1.30 -10.02
CA GLU A 193 -3.72 -1.65 -11.31
C GLU A 193 -3.51 -3.19 -11.46
N SER A 194 -3.98 -3.98 -10.50
CA SER A 194 -3.75 -5.43 -10.45
C SER A 194 -4.67 -6.21 -11.40
N THR A 195 -4.12 -7.19 -12.10
CA THR A 195 -4.89 -8.18 -12.90
C THR A 195 -5.05 -9.52 -12.20
N PHE A 196 -4.69 -9.60 -10.91
CA PHE A 196 -4.81 -10.82 -10.11
C PHE A 196 -6.27 -11.15 -9.81
N SER A 197 -6.63 -12.45 -9.76
CA SER A 197 -7.97 -12.85 -9.33
C SER A 197 -8.08 -12.85 -7.80
N PHE A 198 -9.02 -12.07 -7.28
CA PHE A 198 -9.32 -11.96 -5.85
C PHE A 198 -10.54 -12.79 -5.44
N ASP A 199 -10.87 -13.88 -6.14
CA ASP A 199 -12.06 -14.71 -5.86
C ASP A 199 -12.12 -15.24 -4.42
N GLY A 200 -10.97 -15.41 -3.76
CA GLY A 200 -10.88 -15.80 -2.35
C GLY A 200 -10.93 -14.67 -1.33
N ALA A 201 -11.09 -13.41 -1.75
CA ALA A 201 -11.28 -12.28 -0.85
C ALA A 201 -12.59 -12.43 -0.06
N THR A 202 -12.58 -12.02 1.21
CA THR A 202 -13.77 -12.03 2.08
C THR A 202 -14.88 -11.14 1.53
N ARG A 203 -14.50 -10.01 0.89
CA ARG A 203 -15.43 -9.09 0.23
C ARG A 203 -14.73 -8.37 -0.92
N HIS A 204 -15.50 -8.02 -1.93
CA HIS A 204 -15.14 -7.09 -2.99
C HIS A 204 -15.92 -5.78 -2.81
N ALA A 205 -15.24 -4.67 -2.99
CA ALA A 205 -15.82 -3.32 -3.01
C ALA A 205 -15.04 -2.48 -4.04
N GLY A 206 -15.68 -1.45 -4.60
CA GLY A 206 -15.00 -0.50 -5.47
C GLY A 206 -14.07 0.39 -4.65
N ALA A 207 -14.62 1.05 -3.64
CA ALA A 207 -13.92 1.98 -2.77
C ALA A 207 -14.36 1.86 -1.30
N ILE A 208 -13.70 2.61 -0.41
CA ILE A 208 -14.03 2.65 1.02
C ILE A 208 -15.48 3.08 1.29
N ARG A 209 -16.03 4.03 0.51
CA ARG A 209 -17.43 4.46 0.62
C ARG A 209 -18.43 3.30 0.50
N ASP A 210 -18.15 2.29 -0.31
CA ASP A 210 -19.06 1.14 -0.49
C ASP A 210 -19.13 0.25 0.76
N LEU A 211 -18.11 0.34 1.63
CA LEU A 211 -18.10 -0.32 2.93
C LEU A 211 -18.99 0.40 3.94
N VAL A 212 -19.19 1.70 3.76
CA VAL A 212 -20.07 2.55 4.55
C VAL A 212 -21.52 2.41 4.08
N ASP A 213 -21.78 2.50 2.78
CA ASP A 213 -23.14 2.51 2.23
C ASP A 213 -23.84 1.15 2.35
N GLY A 214 -23.07 0.05 2.34
CA GLY A 214 -23.59 -1.30 2.58
C GLY A 214 -24.00 -1.60 4.02
N CYS A 215 -23.77 -0.66 4.95
CA CYS A 215 -24.19 -0.74 6.35
C CYS A 215 -25.44 0.13 6.56
N SER A 216 -26.59 -0.35 6.12
CA SER A 216 -27.88 0.17 6.60
C SER A 216 -27.91 0.02 8.12
N ALA A 217 -28.20 1.12 8.82
CA ALA A 217 -28.34 1.15 10.28
C ALA A 217 -29.31 0.05 10.75
N VAL A 218 -28.82 -0.82 11.64
CA VAL A 218 -29.65 -1.72 12.44
C VAL A 218 -29.84 -1.06 13.80
#